data_AF-A0A1R1F2X3-F1
#
_entry.id   AF-A0A1R1F2X3-F1
#
_cell.length_a   1.000
_cell.length_b   1.000
_cell.length_c   1.000
_cell.angle_alpha   90.00
_cell.angle_beta   90.00
_cell.angle_gamma   90.00
#
_symmetry.space_group_name_H-M   'P 1'
#
loop_
_entity.id
_entity.type
_entity.pdbx_description
1 polymer ?
#
loop_
_entity_poly.entity_id
_entity_poly.type
_entity_poly.pdbx_seq_one_letter_code
_entity_poly.pdbx_strand_id
1 'polypeptide(L)'
;MARTGFEELEKESTGGFERFLFLVIPIIFTVVLLGVLLMLLNTNVRNEVLGVANKIPVVKNWVPDPVKDPAAAKLDKTKAQVESATATIKELKSQLEAKEADLQKAKEDQKQQDSKIKSLQTQIDQLQESSAQSADAQAGNTADDYEKQVKNLAKMYAGMSPSKAAPILQNMTTEEVVQLLSAMDADSRMNILAKMDPKMAADITLKMKDSVSSSDLAIAALQSRVNKDSAAQTTPSSTGLDKAQISQTFGSMNADSAANLLLAMYKISPDKVLTILGAVADSTRSSILDSMSKTDQKTSAVILNKLLSSK
;
A
#
# COMPACT_ATOMS: atom_id res chain seq x y z
N MET A 1 -105.01 75.57 32.02
CA MET A 1 -104.57 74.17 32.07
C MET A 1 -104.03 73.81 30.68
N ALA A 2 -102.81 73.24 30.65
CA ALA A 2 -102.11 72.63 29.50
C ALA A 2 -101.66 73.50 28.30
N ARG A 3 -100.32 73.62 28.13
CA ARG A 3 -99.52 73.13 26.97
C ARG A 3 -98.15 73.84 26.91
N THR A 4 -97.06 73.15 27.29
CA THR A 4 -96.03 72.54 26.43
C THR A 4 -94.95 73.50 25.90
N GLY A 5 -93.68 73.11 26.07
CA GLY A 5 -92.50 73.71 25.44
C GLY A 5 -91.26 73.45 26.31
N PHE A 6 -90.84 72.19 26.45
CA PHE A 6 -89.71 71.58 25.72
C PHE A 6 -88.38 72.29 25.95
N GLU A 7 -87.49 71.58 26.65
CA GLU A 7 -86.05 71.81 26.69
C GLU A 7 -85.49 71.92 25.26
N GLU A 8 -84.81 73.02 24.96
CA GLU A 8 -83.89 73.11 23.83
C GLU A 8 -82.47 73.23 24.39
N LEU A 9 -81.81 72.08 24.48
CA LEU A 9 -80.35 72.01 24.50
C LEU A 9 -79.84 72.15 23.06
N GLU A 10 -79.04 73.20 22.88
CA GLU A 10 -77.88 73.35 22.00
C GLU A 10 -78.04 73.16 20.48
N LYS A 11 -77.57 74.19 19.78
CA LYS A 11 -77.54 74.31 18.32
C LYS A 11 -76.08 74.28 17.88
N GLU A 12 -75.59 73.16 17.36
CA GLU A 12 -74.33 73.10 16.62
C GLU A 12 -74.57 73.05 15.10
N SER A 13 -73.86 73.92 14.40
CA SER A 13 -73.94 74.09 12.95
C SER A 13 -73.27 72.91 12.25
N THR A 14 -74.07 71.94 11.81
CA THR A 14 -73.60 70.80 11.00
C THR A 14 -73.20 71.28 9.60
N GLY A 15 -71.89 71.34 9.32
CA GLY A 15 -71.36 71.76 8.03
C GLY A 15 -71.61 70.71 6.92
N GLY A 16 -71.81 71.14 5.68
CA GLY A 16 -72.07 70.25 4.54
C GLY A 16 -71.01 69.17 4.30
N PHE A 17 -69.78 69.39 4.78
CA PHE A 17 -68.69 68.41 4.76
C PHE A 17 -68.89 67.27 5.79
N GLU A 18 -69.47 67.53 6.95
CA GLU A 18 -69.79 66.49 7.94
C GLU A 18 -70.92 65.58 7.44
N ARG A 19 -71.92 66.15 6.75
CA ARG A 19 -72.97 65.37 6.07
C ARG A 19 -72.41 64.52 4.93
N PHE A 20 -71.43 65.04 4.19
CA PHE A 20 -70.72 64.28 3.16
C PHE A 20 -69.87 63.14 3.75
N LEU A 21 -69.11 63.40 4.81
CA LEU A 21 -68.33 62.37 5.50
C LEU A 21 -69.25 61.29 6.10
N PHE A 22 -70.37 61.66 6.70
CA PHE A 22 -71.33 60.71 7.26
C PHE A 22 -71.95 59.79 6.18
N LEU A 23 -72.09 60.27 4.94
CA LEU A 23 -72.57 59.46 3.80
C LEU A 23 -71.46 58.59 3.18
N VAL A 24 -70.22 59.11 3.09
CA VAL A 24 -69.11 58.46 2.40
C VAL A 24 -68.42 57.39 3.25
N ILE A 25 -68.32 57.59 4.56
CA ILE A 25 -67.68 56.64 5.48
C ILE A 25 -68.32 55.24 5.42
N PRO A 26 -69.67 55.08 5.47
CA PRO A 26 -70.31 53.78 5.31
C PRO A 26 -70.00 53.13 3.96
N ILE A 27 -69.99 53.91 2.88
CA ILE A 27 -69.75 53.41 1.52
C ILE A 27 -68.32 52.89 1.40
N ILE A 28 -67.32 53.65 1.83
CA ILE A 28 -65.92 53.20 1.80
C ILE A 28 -65.74 51.97 2.66
N PHE A 29 -66.35 51.93 3.85
CA PHE A 29 -66.29 50.74 4.71
C PHE A 29 -66.85 49.51 4.02
N THR A 30 -68.00 49.61 3.34
CA THR A 30 -68.57 48.50 2.57
C THR A 30 -67.68 48.06 1.41
N VAL A 31 -67.05 48.99 0.68
CA VAL A 31 -66.13 48.69 -0.42
C VAL A 31 -64.88 47.98 0.09
N VAL A 32 -64.34 48.40 1.24
CA VAL A 32 -63.20 47.74 1.88
C VAL A 32 -63.58 46.33 2.34
N LEU A 33 -64.74 46.16 2.98
CA LEU A 33 -65.22 44.85 3.42
C LEU A 33 -65.43 43.90 2.24
N LEU A 34 -66.06 44.36 1.17
CA LEU A 34 -66.23 43.61 -0.07
C LEU A 34 -64.89 43.30 -0.74
N GLY A 35 -63.95 44.23 -0.75
CA GLY A 35 -62.60 44.03 -1.27
C GLY A 35 -61.83 42.96 -0.52
N VAL A 36 -61.88 42.97 0.82
CA VAL A 36 -61.28 41.91 1.66
C VAL A 36 -61.98 40.57 1.41
N LEU A 37 -63.31 40.55 1.28
CA LEU A 37 -64.05 39.33 0.99
C LEU A 37 -63.66 38.74 -0.38
N LEU A 38 -63.53 39.58 -1.42
CA LEU A 38 -63.04 39.16 -2.74
C LEU A 38 -61.59 38.66 -2.69
N MET A 39 -60.73 39.28 -1.87
CA MET A 39 -59.34 38.87 -1.68
C MET A 39 -59.22 37.51 -0.95
N LEU A 40 -60.18 37.17 -0.09
CA LEU A 40 -60.25 35.87 0.58
C LEU A 40 -60.84 34.78 -0.31
N LEU A 41 -61.81 35.13 -1.17
CA LEU A 41 -62.47 34.17 -2.07
C LEU A 41 -61.68 33.89 -3.35
N ASN A 42 -60.90 34.85 -3.86
CA ASN A 42 -60.21 34.73 -5.14
C ASN A 42 -58.70 35.04 -5.01
N THR A 43 -57.89 33.99 -5.15
CA THR A 43 -56.43 34.05 -5.09
C THR A 43 -55.79 34.86 -6.22
N ASN A 44 -56.44 34.95 -7.39
CA ASN A 44 -55.90 35.70 -8.53
C ASN A 44 -56.03 37.21 -8.32
N VAL A 45 -57.18 37.67 -7.80
CA VAL A 45 -57.40 39.09 -7.46
C VAL A 45 -56.46 39.51 -6.33
N ARG A 46 -56.26 38.65 -5.33
CA ARG A 46 -55.26 38.85 -4.28
C ARG A 46 -53.86 39.07 -4.85
N ASN A 47 -53.42 38.23 -5.79
CA ASN A 47 -52.09 38.33 -6.39
C ASN A 47 -51.92 39.57 -7.29
N GLU A 48 -52.95 39.98 -8.04
CA GLU A 48 -52.92 41.21 -8.84
C GLU A 48 -52.88 42.47 -7.96
N VAL A 49 -53.68 42.52 -6.89
CA VAL A 49 -53.68 43.64 -5.93
C VAL A 49 -52.33 43.75 -5.21
N LEU A 50 -51.75 42.63 -4.77
CA LEU A 50 -50.39 42.60 -4.20
C LEU A 50 -49.34 43.05 -5.23
N GLY A 51 -49.50 42.67 -6.50
CA GLY A 51 -48.63 43.10 -7.60
C GLY A 51 -48.71 44.59 -7.92
N VAL A 52 -49.89 45.21 -7.80
CA VAL A 52 -50.07 46.66 -7.96
C VAL A 52 -49.56 47.42 -6.73
N ALA A 53 -49.82 46.92 -5.52
CA ALA A 53 -49.34 47.51 -4.27
C ALA A 53 -47.80 47.52 -4.20
N ASN A 54 -47.13 46.46 -4.66
CA ASN A 54 -45.66 46.38 -4.70
C ASN A 54 -45.01 47.37 -5.70
N LYS A 55 -45.79 47.92 -6.65
CA LYS A 55 -45.31 48.94 -7.61
C LYS A 55 -45.40 50.37 -7.09
N ILE A 56 -46.06 50.59 -5.95
CA ILE A 56 -46.18 51.92 -5.34
C ILE A 56 -44.99 52.09 -4.38
N PRO A 57 -44.08 53.06 -4.63
CA PRO A 57 -42.83 53.21 -3.87
C PRO A 57 -43.03 53.39 -2.36
N VAL A 58 -44.16 53.98 -1.96
CA VAL A 58 -44.47 54.33 -0.56
C VAL A 58 -44.84 53.12 0.30
N VAL A 59 -45.42 52.06 -0.30
CA VAL A 59 -45.95 50.90 0.45
C VAL A 59 -45.17 49.60 0.17
N LYS A 60 -44.19 49.62 -0.74
CA LYS A 60 -43.34 48.49 -1.10
C LYS A 60 -42.72 47.76 0.11
N ASN A 61 -42.33 48.50 1.14
CA ASN A 61 -41.63 47.91 2.30
C ASN A 61 -42.56 47.30 3.35
N TRP A 62 -43.88 47.41 3.19
CA TRP A 62 -44.89 46.90 4.13
C TRP A 62 -45.76 45.79 3.52
N VAL A 63 -45.58 45.45 2.25
CA VAL A 63 -46.43 44.49 1.52
C VAL A 63 -45.65 43.18 1.27
N PRO A 64 -46.17 42.01 1.69
CA PRO A 64 -45.56 40.70 1.41
C PRO A 64 -45.52 40.36 -0.09
N ASP A 65 -44.48 39.65 -0.53
CA ASP A 65 -44.34 39.20 -1.91
C ASP A 65 -45.50 38.26 -2.33
N PRO A 66 -45.99 38.36 -3.59
CA PRO A 66 -47.05 37.49 -4.09
C PRO A 66 -46.59 36.03 -4.06
N VAL A 67 -47.45 35.13 -3.58
CA VAL A 67 -47.16 33.70 -3.49
C VAL A 67 -47.00 33.14 -4.90
N LYS A 68 -45.76 32.74 -5.25
CA LYS A 68 -45.48 32.03 -6.51
C LYS A 68 -46.32 30.76 -6.58
N ASP A 69 -46.97 30.57 -7.71
CA ASP A 69 -47.85 29.42 -8.02
C ASP A 69 -47.21 28.08 -7.59
N PRO A 70 -47.88 27.26 -6.76
CA PRO A 70 -47.39 25.94 -6.37
C PRO A 70 -47.09 25.01 -7.57
N ALA A 71 -47.65 25.26 -8.75
CA ALA A 71 -47.30 24.56 -9.99
C ALA A 71 -45.91 24.95 -10.54
N ALA A 72 -45.53 26.22 -10.46
CA ALA A 72 -44.21 26.69 -10.91
C ALA A 72 -43.09 26.20 -10.00
N ALA A 73 -43.30 26.20 -8.68
CA ALA A 73 -42.34 25.68 -7.71
C ALA A 73 -42.14 24.15 -7.80
N LYS A 74 -43.14 23.39 -8.26
CA LYS A 74 -43.01 21.96 -8.57
C LYS A 74 -42.23 21.72 -9.85
N LEU A 75 -42.41 22.55 -10.88
CA LEU A 75 -41.73 22.41 -12.16
C LEU A 75 -40.21 22.60 -12.04
N ASP A 76 -39.76 23.59 -11.27
CA ASP A 76 -38.33 23.83 -11.02
C ASP A 76 -37.68 22.70 -10.22
N LYS A 77 -38.38 22.15 -9.21
CA LYS A 77 -37.90 20.98 -8.46
C LYS A 77 -37.77 19.73 -9.32
N THR A 78 -38.75 19.47 -10.20
CA THR A 78 -38.70 18.33 -11.12
C THR A 78 -37.57 18.48 -12.14
N LYS A 79 -37.34 19.68 -12.69
CA LYS A 79 -36.19 19.93 -13.58
C LYS A 79 -34.85 19.67 -12.89
N ALA A 80 -34.65 20.19 -11.69
CA ALA A 80 -33.43 19.97 -10.91
C ALA A 80 -33.20 18.47 -10.60
N GLN A 81 -34.27 17.73 -10.33
CA GLN A 81 -34.21 16.30 -10.04
C GLN A 81 -33.88 15.47 -11.29
N VAL A 82 -34.40 15.85 -12.46
CA VAL A 82 -34.08 15.22 -13.75
C VAL A 82 -32.64 15.52 -14.18
N GLU A 83 -32.15 16.74 -14.00
CA GLU A 83 -30.75 17.09 -14.27
C GLU A 83 -29.80 16.31 -13.35
N SER A 84 -30.12 16.23 -12.06
CA SER A 84 -29.34 15.42 -11.11
C SER A 84 -29.34 13.94 -11.50
N ALA A 85 -30.50 13.36 -11.85
CA ALA A 85 -30.58 11.96 -12.26
C ALA A 85 -29.80 11.70 -13.55
N THR A 86 -29.85 12.62 -14.51
CA THR A 86 -29.11 12.53 -15.77
C THR A 86 -27.60 12.62 -15.53
N ALA A 87 -27.16 13.51 -14.64
CA ALA A 87 -25.76 13.61 -14.23
C ALA A 87 -25.27 12.31 -13.53
N THR A 88 -26.07 11.74 -12.63
CA THR A 88 -25.76 10.46 -11.98
C THR A 88 -25.70 9.30 -12.98
N ILE A 89 -26.62 9.25 -13.95
CA ILE A 89 -26.59 8.22 -15.00
C ILE A 89 -25.33 8.35 -15.87
N LYS A 90 -24.93 9.58 -16.21
CA LYS A 90 -23.71 9.84 -16.98
C LYS A 90 -22.46 9.40 -16.21
N GLU A 91 -22.40 9.73 -14.92
CA GLU A 91 -21.31 9.33 -14.03
C GLU A 91 -21.24 7.80 -13.86
N LEU A 92 -22.38 7.15 -13.60
CA LEU A 92 -22.46 5.68 -13.49
C LEU A 92 -22.06 4.99 -14.79
N LYS A 93 -22.44 5.52 -15.96
CA LYS A 93 -21.99 5.00 -17.25
C LYS A 93 -20.48 5.14 -17.42
N SER A 94 -19.91 6.31 -17.08
CA SER A 94 -18.46 6.52 -17.15
C SER A 94 -17.70 5.59 -16.21
N GLN A 95 -18.23 5.34 -15.00
CA GLN A 95 -17.63 4.39 -14.06
C GLN A 95 -17.73 2.95 -14.55
N LEU A 96 -18.82 2.58 -15.21
CA LEU A 96 -19.00 1.24 -15.78
C LEU A 96 -18.01 1.02 -16.93
N GLU A 97 -17.86 1.98 -17.84
CA GLU A 97 -16.85 1.93 -18.91
C GLU A 97 -15.42 1.83 -18.34
N ALA A 98 -15.10 2.60 -17.30
CA ALA A 98 -13.79 2.53 -16.64
C ALA A 98 -13.55 1.17 -15.98
N LYS A 99 -14.55 0.62 -15.28
CA LYS A 99 -14.46 -0.70 -14.64
C LYS A 99 -14.35 -1.83 -15.66
N GLU A 100 -15.00 -1.70 -16.81
CA GLU A 100 -14.94 -2.68 -17.89
C GLU A 100 -13.57 -2.65 -18.58
N ALA A 101 -12.98 -1.46 -18.77
CA ALA A 101 -11.60 -1.29 -19.23
C ALA A 101 -10.57 -1.89 -18.24
N ASP A 102 -10.74 -1.64 -16.94
CA ASP A 102 -9.89 -2.23 -15.89
C ASP A 102 -9.99 -3.76 -15.88
N LEU A 103 -11.20 -4.32 -16.04
CA LEU A 103 -11.41 -5.77 -16.12
C LEU A 103 -10.75 -6.38 -17.36
N GLN A 104 -10.81 -5.70 -18.51
CA GLN A 104 -10.11 -6.17 -19.72
C GLN A 104 -8.60 -6.17 -19.52
N LYS A 105 -8.04 -5.11 -18.93
CA LYS A 105 -6.62 -5.02 -18.62
C LYS A 105 -6.17 -6.11 -17.64
N ALA A 106 -6.93 -6.30 -16.56
CA ALA A 106 -6.64 -7.34 -15.57
C ALA A 106 -6.67 -8.76 -16.19
N LYS A 107 -7.59 -9.03 -17.12
CA LYS A 107 -7.64 -10.30 -17.86
C LYS A 107 -6.43 -10.50 -18.76
N GLU A 108 -5.96 -9.46 -19.44
CA GLU A 108 -4.75 -9.55 -20.27
C GLU A 108 -3.50 -9.75 -19.41
N ASP A 109 -3.37 -9.03 -18.30
CA ASP A 109 -2.29 -9.20 -17.33
C ASP A 109 -2.28 -10.62 -16.73
N GLN A 110 -3.46 -11.17 -16.40
CA GLN A 110 -3.59 -12.56 -15.93
C GLN A 110 -3.10 -13.56 -16.98
N LYS A 111 -3.48 -13.38 -18.25
CA LYS A 111 -3.06 -14.25 -19.35
C LYS A 111 -1.54 -14.21 -19.58
N GLN A 112 -0.93 -13.03 -19.43
CA GLN A 112 0.53 -12.88 -19.50
C GLN A 112 1.22 -13.55 -18.31
N GLN A 113 0.68 -13.41 -17.11
CA GLN A 113 1.21 -14.10 -15.92
C GLN A 113 1.11 -15.62 -16.05
N ASP A 114 -0.03 -16.16 -16.51
CA ASP A 114 -0.20 -17.60 -16.74
C ASP A 114 0.80 -18.14 -17.77
N SER A 115 1.06 -17.37 -18.84
CA SER A 115 2.06 -17.72 -19.85
C SER A 115 3.48 -17.72 -19.26
N LYS A 116 3.80 -16.75 -18.41
CA LYS A 116 5.10 -16.67 -17.72
C LYS A 116 5.27 -17.80 -16.71
N ILE A 117 4.24 -18.12 -15.95
CA ILE A 117 4.24 -19.25 -15.01
C ILE A 117 4.48 -20.55 -15.77
N LYS A 118 3.79 -20.80 -16.89
CA LYS A 118 4.05 -21.98 -17.73
C LYS A 118 5.48 -22.03 -18.24
N SER A 119 6.02 -20.92 -18.74
CA SER A 119 7.41 -20.86 -19.21
C SER A 119 8.42 -21.13 -18.10
N LEU A 120 8.19 -20.58 -16.91
CA LEU A 120 9.03 -20.83 -15.74
C LEU A 120 8.93 -22.28 -15.27
N GLN A 121 7.72 -22.86 -15.28
CA GLN A 121 7.52 -24.28 -14.96
C GLN A 121 8.31 -25.17 -15.93
N THR A 122 8.22 -24.93 -17.24
CA THR A 122 8.99 -25.67 -18.25
C THR A 122 10.50 -25.50 -18.05
N GLN A 123 10.98 -24.31 -17.70
CA GLN A 123 12.40 -24.09 -17.40
C GLN A 123 12.84 -24.85 -16.15
N ILE A 124 12.01 -24.89 -15.11
CA ILE A 124 12.29 -25.66 -13.89
C ILE A 124 12.34 -27.15 -14.22
N ASP A 125 11.36 -27.67 -14.95
CA ASP A 125 11.31 -29.08 -15.34
C ASP A 125 12.54 -29.45 -16.20
N GLN A 126 12.92 -28.59 -17.15
CA GLN A 126 14.11 -28.79 -17.99
C GLN A 126 15.42 -28.71 -17.19
N LEU A 127 15.54 -27.79 -16.24
CA LEU A 127 16.72 -27.69 -15.38
C LEU A 127 16.82 -28.88 -14.43
N GLN A 128 15.68 -29.36 -13.92
CA GLN A 128 15.61 -30.53 -13.05
C GLN A 128 15.99 -31.80 -13.82
N GLU A 129 15.49 -31.97 -15.05
CA GLU A 129 15.84 -33.09 -15.91
C GLU A 129 17.30 -33.04 -16.35
N SER A 130 17.83 -31.86 -16.70
CA SER A 130 19.26 -31.66 -16.98
C SER A 130 20.13 -31.94 -15.75
N SER A 131 19.65 -31.63 -14.54
CA SER A 131 20.38 -31.88 -13.29
C SER A 131 20.34 -33.37 -12.91
N ALA A 132 19.20 -34.05 -13.11
CA ALA A 132 19.06 -35.48 -12.91
C ALA A 132 19.94 -36.28 -13.89
N GLN A 133 19.96 -35.86 -15.16
CA GLN A 133 20.79 -36.48 -16.20
C GLN A 133 22.30 -36.21 -15.97
N SER A 134 22.65 -35.09 -15.34
CA SER A 134 24.03 -34.81 -14.91
C SER A 134 24.42 -35.63 -13.66
N ALA A 135 23.49 -35.86 -12.74
CA ALA A 135 23.71 -36.67 -11.55
C ALA A 135 23.91 -38.16 -11.88
N ASP A 136 23.12 -38.72 -12.81
CA ASP A 136 23.26 -40.12 -13.24
C ASP A 136 24.52 -40.34 -14.11
N ALA A 137 24.92 -39.36 -14.93
CA ALA A 137 26.15 -39.45 -15.72
C ALA A 137 27.43 -39.30 -14.87
N GLN A 138 27.38 -38.57 -13.75
CA GLN A 138 28.53 -38.41 -12.84
C GLN A 138 28.65 -39.53 -11.79
N ALA A 139 27.56 -40.15 -11.35
CA ALA A 139 27.60 -41.16 -10.29
C ALA A 139 28.28 -42.48 -10.74
N GLY A 140 28.16 -42.87 -12.02
CA GLY A 140 28.66 -44.16 -12.51
C GLY A 140 30.17 -44.24 -12.80
N ASN A 141 30.83 -43.11 -13.12
CA ASN A 141 32.25 -43.08 -13.52
C ASN A 141 33.14 -42.16 -12.66
N THR A 142 32.57 -41.23 -11.87
CA THR A 142 33.39 -40.24 -11.14
C THR A 142 33.78 -40.70 -9.74
N ALA A 143 32.96 -41.51 -9.07
CA ALA A 143 33.23 -41.95 -7.70
C ALA A 143 34.54 -42.75 -7.60
N ASP A 144 34.75 -43.69 -8.54
CA ASP A 144 35.96 -44.53 -8.57
C ASP A 144 37.23 -43.74 -8.90
N ASP A 145 37.18 -42.83 -9.87
CA ASP A 145 38.36 -42.05 -10.27
C ASP A 145 38.70 -40.97 -9.26
N TYR A 146 37.70 -40.37 -8.61
CA TYR A 146 37.90 -39.44 -7.52
C TYR A 146 38.45 -40.13 -6.26
N GLU A 147 37.94 -41.31 -5.89
CA GLU A 147 38.47 -42.08 -4.78
C GLU A 147 39.93 -42.52 -5.03
N LYS A 148 40.28 -42.88 -6.27
CA LYS A 148 41.69 -43.14 -6.67
C LYS A 148 42.56 -41.90 -6.52
N GLN A 149 42.08 -40.72 -6.93
CA GLN A 149 42.81 -39.47 -6.77
C GLN A 149 43.04 -39.14 -5.29
N VAL A 150 42.01 -39.26 -4.45
CA VAL A 150 42.10 -39.07 -2.99
C VAL A 150 43.12 -40.03 -2.38
N LYS A 151 43.10 -41.31 -2.73
CA LYS A 151 44.09 -42.30 -2.27
C LYS A 151 45.51 -41.97 -2.72
N ASN A 152 45.69 -41.48 -3.94
CA ASN A 152 47.00 -41.08 -4.45
C ASN A 152 47.54 -39.84 -3.73
N LEU A 153 46.71 -38.82 -3.52
CA LEU A 153 47.09 -37.65 -2.73
C LEU A 153 47.42 -38.07 -1.29
N ALA A 154 46.61 -38.94 -0.68
CA ALA A 154 46.84 -39.43 0.67
C ALA A 154 48.22 -40.10 0.80
N LYS A 155 48.58 -40.96 -0.17
CA LYS A 155 49.91 -41.56 -0.24
C LYS A 155 51.04 -40.54 -0.41
N MET A 156 50.84 -39.51 -1.24
CA MET A 156 51.85 -38.46 -1.41
C MET A 156 52.14 -37.69 -0.11
N TYR A 157 51.08 -37.30 0.60
CA TYR A 157 51.22 -36.58 1.87
C TYR A 157 51.71 -37.48 3.01
N ALA A 158 51.33 -38.76 3.02
CA ALA A 158 51.86 -39.76 3.96
C ALA A 158 53.35 -40.04 3.75
N GLY A 159 53.83 -40.01 2.50
CA GLY A 159 55.25 -40.14 2.16
C GLY A 159 56.10 -38.90 2.50
N MET A 160 55.47 -37.79 2.90
CA MET A 160 56.17 -36.58 3.34
C MET A 160 56.41 -36.61 4.85
N SER A 161 57.48 -35.95 5.32
CA SER A 161 57.70 -35.82 6.77
C SER A 161 56.49 -35.14 7.45
N PRO A 162 55.98 -35.65 8.58
CA PRO A 162 54.80 -35.12 9.25
C PRO A 162 54.85 -33.62 9.54
N SER A 163 56.04 -33.10 9.90
CA SER A 163 56.26 -31.67 10.16
C SER A 163 56.11 -30.76 8.92
N LYS A 164 56.16 -31.33 7.70
CA LYS A 164 55.95 -30.59 6.44
C LYS A 164 54.54 -30.81 5.90
N ALA A 165 54.00 -32.02 6.06
CA ALA A 165 52.64 -32.33 5.62
C ALA A 165 51.60 -31.58 6.46
N ALA A 166 51.77 -31.54 7.80
CA ALA A 166 50.79 -30.91 8.69
C ALA A 166 50.51 -29.44 8.32
N PRO A 167 51.49 -28.53 8.18
CA PRO A 167 51.22 -27.15 7.78
C PRO A 167 50.50 -27.01 6.43
N ILE A 168 50.78 -27.91 5.47
CA ILE A 168 50.12 -27.87 4.15
C ILE A 168 48.66 -28.26 4.29
N LEU A 169 48.37 -29.37 4.97
CA LEU A 169 47.01 -29.82 5.23
C LEU A 169 46.25 -28.82 6.09
N GLN A 170 46.93 -28.13 7.00
CA GLN A 170 46.29 -27.10 7.82
C GLN A 170 45.78 -25.89 7.04
N ASN A 171 46.33 -25.66 5.85
CA ASN A 171 45.87 -24.63 4.93
C ASN A 171 44.77 -25.13 3.97
N MET A 172 44.30 -26.37 4.08
CA MET A 172 43.17 -26.91 3.31
C MET A 172 41.84 -26.72 4.07
N THR A 173 40.71 -27.15 3.49
CA THR A 173 39.44 -27.20 4.25
C THR A 173 39.42 -28.39 5.20
N THR A 174 38.68 -28.29 6.31
CA THR A 174 38.61 -29.40 7.27
C THR A 174 38.05 -30.67 6.62
N GLU A 175 37.09 -30.53 5.71
CA GLU A 175 36.43 -31.62 4.99
C GLU A 175 37.41 -32.38 4.09
N GLU A 176 38.23 -31.66 3.31
CA GLU A 176 39.27 -32.27 2.45
C GLU A 176 40.34 -32.98 3.28
N VAL A 177 40.73 -32.40 4.43
CA VAL A 177 41.72 -33.01 5.31
C VAL A 177 41.17 -34.29 5.94
N VAL A 178 39.93 -34.27 6.41
CA VAL A 178 39.21 -35.45 6.93
C VAL A 178 39.19 -36.55 5.87
N GLN A 179 38.89 -36.21 4.62
CA GLN A 179 38.89 -37.16 3.50
C GLN A 179 40.26 -37.81 3.28
N LEU A 180 41.28 -36.97 3.19
CA LEU A 180 42.65 -37.38 2.90
C LEU A 180 43.22 -38.25 4.03
N LEU A 181 43.06 -37.81 5.28
CA LEU A 181 43.52 -38.54 6.45
C LEU A 181 42.77 -39.86 6.64
N SER A 182 41.48 -39.93 6.27
CA SER A 182 40.71 -41.18 6.29
C SER A 182 41.21 -42.20 5.28
N ALA A 183 41.78 -41.73 4.15
CA ALA A 183 42.40 -42.57 3.13
C ALA A 183 43.87 -42.95 3.42
N MET A 184 44.49 -42.41 4.48
CA MET A 184 45.83 -42.78 4.95
C MET A 184 45.81 -43.94 5.94
N ASP A 185 46.94 -44.63 6.05
CA ASP A 185 47.23 -45.56 7.14
C ASP A 185 47.24 -44.85 8.51
N ALA A 186 46.92 -45.61 9.55
CA ALA A 186 46.73 -45.07 10.91
C ALA A 186 47.99 -44.37 11.44
N ASP A 187 49.17 -44.94 11.19
CA ASP A 187 50.44 -44.39 11.67
C ASP A 187 50.77 -43.05 11.02
N SER A 188 50.66 -42.94 9.69
CA SER A 188 50.86 -41.66 8.99
C SER A 188 49.86 -40.61 9.43
N ARG A 189 48.58 -40.98 9.57
CA ARG A 189 47.53 -40.09 10.07
C ARG A 189 47.83 -39.58 11.49
N MET A 190 48.20 -40.48 12.41
CA MET A 190 48.51 -40.10 13.80
C MET A 190 49.71 -39.16 13.87
N ASN A 191 50.79 -39.46 13.14
CA ASN A 191 52.00 -38.66 13.13
C ASN A 191 51.76 -37.26 12.55
N ILE A 192 50.90 -37.14 11.53
CA ILE A 192 50.51 -35.86 10.94
C ILE A 192 49.62 -35.08 11.93
N LEU A 193 48.58 -35.71 12.50
CA LEU A 193 47.71 -35.06 13.50
C LEU A 193 48.49 -34.54 14.71
N ALA A 194 49.52 -35.28 15.16
CA ALA A 194 50.39 -34.87 16.25
C ALA A 194 51.25 -33.62 15.95
N LYS A 195 51.38 -33.24 14.68
CA LYS A 195 52.11 -32.05 14.21
C LYS A 195 51.18 -30.92 13.79
N MET A 196 49.87 -31.09 13.88
CA MET A 196 48.88 -30.06 13.62
C MET A 196 48.58 -29.24 14.88
N ASP A 197 47.85 -28.14 14.68
CA ASP A 197 47.27 -27.34 15.76
C ASP A 197 46.27 -28.19 16.57
N PRO A 198 46.34 -28.19 17.92
CA PRO A 198 45.50 -29.04 18.76
C PRO A 198 43.99 -28.83 18.56
N LYS A 199 43.56 -27.59 18.31
CA LYS A 199 42.14 -27.28 18.11
C LYS A 199 41.66 -27.89 16.79
N MET A 200 42.45 -27.73 15.73
CA MET A 200 42.06 -28.25 14.44
C MET A 200 42.14 -29.78 14.35
N ALA A 201 43.12 -30.40 15.02
CA ALA A 201 43.18 -31.85 15.14
C ALA A 201 41.95 -32.44 15.84
N ALA A 202 41.42 -31.75 16.86
CA ALA A 202 40.18 -32.13 17.52
C ALA A 202 38.97 -32.05 16.58
N ASP A 203 38.84 -30.95 15.84
CA ASP A 203 37.74 -30.74 14.89
C ASP A 203 37.77 -31.77 13.74
N ILE A 204 38.96 -32.08 13.21
CA ILE A 204 39.17 -33.12 12.21
C ILE A 204 38.75 -34.49 12.76
N THR A 205 39.20 -34.84 13.96
CA THR A 205 38.91 -36.15 14.57
C THR A 205 37.42 -36.31 14.88
N LEU A 206 36.75 -35.24 15.30
CA LEU A 206 35.30 -35.23 15.52
C LEU A 206 34.55 -35.47 14.19
N LYS A 207 34.92 -34.75 13.13
CA LYS A 207 34.31 -34.93 11.80
C LYS A 207 34.55 -36.32 11.22
N MET A 208 35.76 -36.88 11.40
CA MET A 208 36.08 -38.26 10.98
C MET A 208 35.20 -39.31 11.68
N LYS A 209 34.84 -39.09 12.95
CA LYS A 209 33.96 -39.98 13.69
C LYS A 209 32.53 -39.96 13.15
N ASP A 210 32.05 -38.80 12.72
CA ASP A 210 30.66 -38.62 12.29
C ASP A 210 30.45 -38.90 10.78
N SER A 211 31.52 -38.93 9.97
CA SER A 211 31.50 -39.15 8.52
C SER A 211 31.83 -40.61 8.12
N VAL A 212 30.88 -41.54 8.24
CA VAL A 212 31.09 -42.96 7.82
C VAL A 212 30.65 -43.24 6.37
N SER A 213 29.96 -42.31 5.71
CA SER A 213 29.54 -42.43 4.30
C SER A 213 30.50 -41.66 3.37
N SER A 214 31.28 -42.38 2.56
CA SER A 214 32.30 -41.82 1.65
C SER A 214 31.71 -40.87 0.58
N SER A 215 30.45 -41.10 0.18
CA SER A 215 29.74 -40.27 -0.79
C SER A 215 29.35 -38.90 -0.23
N ASP A 216 28.89 -38.84 1.02
CA ASP A 216 28.52 -37.57 1.68
C ASP A 216 29.75 -36.72 1.95
N LEU A 217 30.87 -37.38 2.24
CA LEU A 217 32.17 -36.74 2.47
C LEU A 217 32.72 -36.10 1.19
N ALA A 218 32.61 -36.78 0.05
CA ALA A 218 32.99 -36.23 -1.25
C ALA A 218 32.15 -35.00 -1.63
N ILE A 219 30.83 -35.03 -1.38
CA ILE A 219 29.94 -33.90 -1.66
C ILE A 219 30.27 -32.72 -0.73
N ALA A 220 30.45 -32.97 0.57
CA ALA A 220 30.81 -31.94 1.54
C ALA A 220 32.18 -31.30 1.25
N ALA A 221 33.18 -32.11 0.86
CA ALA A 221 34.50 -31.62 0.49
C ALA A 221 34.46 -30.77 -0.79
N LEU A 222 33.72 -31.20 -1.82
CA LEU A 222 33.54 -30.43 -3.05
C LEU A 222 32.81 -29.10 -2.79
N GLN A 223 31.76 -29.09 -1.97
CA GLN A 223 31.06 -27.87 -1.59
C GLN A 223 31.95 -26.92 -0.77
N SER A 224 32.72 -27.45 0.18
CA SER A 224 33.67 -26.67 0.99
C SER A 224 34.77 -26.03 0.14
N ARG A 225 35.30 -26.79 -0.84
CA ARG A 225 36.27 -26.29 -1.82
C ARG A 225 35.69 -25.18 -2.70
N VAL A 226 34.49 -25.38 -3.25
CA VAL A 226 33.79 -24.34 -4.02
C VAL A 226 33.59 -23.08 -3.17
N ASN A 227 33.21 -23.21 -1.91
CA ASN A 227 33.03 -22.07 -1.01
C ASN A 227 34.34 -21.36 -0.69
N LYS A 228 35.45 -22.09 -0.51
CA LYS A 228 36.79 -21.53 -0.29
C LYS A 228 37.36 -20.85 -1.52
N ASP A 229 37.19 -21.46 -2.69
CA ASP A 229 37.59 -20.88 -3.98
C ASP A 229 36.71 -19.67 -4.34
N SER A 230 35.42 -19.70 -3.97
CA SER A 230 34.49 -18.56 -4.08
C SER A 230 34.80 -17.44 -3.06
N ALA A 231 35.36 -17.76 -1.89
CA ALA A 231 35.81 -16.78 -0.91
C ALA A 231 37.10 -16.04 -1.35
N ALA A 232 37.89 -16.62 -2.27
CA ALA A 232 39.01 -15.95 -2.94
C ALA A 232 38.58 -15.12 -4.17
N GLN A 233 37.34 -15.27 -4.63
CA GLN A 233 36.71 -14.48 -5.68
C GLN A 233 35.32 -13.99 -5.23
N THR A 234 35.28 -13.11 -4.23
CA THR A 234 34.03 -12.46 -3.85
C THR A 234 33.59 -11.46 -4.92
N THR A 235 32.81 -11.92 -5.88
CA THR A 235 31.55 -11.27 -6.29
C THR A 235 30.72 -12.27 -7.11
N PRO A 236 29.69 -12.91 -6.53
CA PRO A 236 28.64 -13.50 -7.36
C PRO A 236 27.82 -12.35 -7.94
N SER A 237 27.65 -12.37 -9.26
CA SER A 237 26.76 -11.48 -9.99
C SER A 237 25.31 -11.70 -9.58
N SER A 238 24.86 -11.07 -8.49
CA SER A 238 23.45 -10.83 -8.26
C SER A 238 23.02 -9.66 -9.15
N THR A 239 21.95 -9.82 -9.92
CA THR A 239 21.36 -8.76 -10.78
C THR A 239 20.72 -7.61 -9.95
N GLY A 240 21.20 -7.40 -8.72
CA GLY A 240 20.71 -6.45 -7.73
C GLY A 240 21.48 -6.61 -6.42
N LEU A 241 21.27 -5.68 -5.49
CA LEU A 241 21.85 -5.78 -4.14
C LEU A 241 21.18 -6.93 -3.38
N ASP A 242 21.99 -7.83 -2.82
CA ASP A 242 21.48 -8.88 -1.92
C ASP A 242 21.07 -8.31 -0.54
N LYS A 243 20.42 -9.13 0.29
CA LYS A 243 19.91 -8.69 1.61
C LYS A 243 21.03 -8.19 2.53
N ALA A 244 22.23 -8.79 2.45
CA ALA A 244 23.38 -8.39 3.26
C ALA A 244 23.94 -7.04 2.80
N GLN A 245 24.05 -6.82 1.50
CA GLN A 245 24.47 -5.55 0.90
C GLN A 245 23.47 -4.43 1.18
N ILE A 246 22.17 -4.70 1.13
CA ILE A 246 21.12 -3.75 1.52
C ILE A 246 21.26 -3.39 3.01
N SER A 247 21.38 -4.39 3.88
CA SER A 247 21.53 -4.18 5.32
C SER A 247 22.78 -3.35 5.64
N GLN A 248 23.91 -3.64 5.00
CA GLN A 248 25.15 -2.89 5.17
C GLN A 248 25.04 -1.44 4.66
N THR A 249 24.39 -1.23 3.53
CA THR A 249 24.22 0.11 2.93
C THR A 249 23.39 1.02 3.84
N PHE A 250 22.23 0.54 4.31
CA PHE A 250 21.36 1.33 5.17
C PHE A 250 21.83 1.34 6.64
N GLY A 251 22.59 0.33 7.08
CA GLY A 251 23.22 0.30 8.39
C GLY A 251 24.39 1.28 8.54
N SER A 252 25.09 1.59 7.44
CA SER A 252 26.15 2.61 7.41
C SER A 252 25.64 4.02 7.06
N MET A 253 24.40 4.14 6.59
CA MET A 253 23.77 5.41 6.24
C MET A 253 23.20 6.11 7.49
N ASN A 254 23.28 7.45 7.54
CA ASN A 254 22.61 8.24 8.56
C ASN A 254 21.07 8.06 8.47
N ALA A 255 20.42 7.97 9.63
CA ALA A 255 18.99 7.70 9.75
C ALA A 255 18.10 8.76 9.06
N ASP A 256 18.46 10.04 9.11
CA ASP A 256 17.69 11.12 8.48
C ASP A 256 17.79 11.07 6.95
N SER A 257 18.99 10.79 6.42
CA SER A 257 19.20 10.60 4.98
C SER A 257 18.46 9.35 4.46
N ALA A 258 18.56 8.25 5.20
CA ALA A 258 17.84 7.02 4.88
C ALA A 258 16.32 7.23 4.92
N ALA A 259 15.81 7.92 5.95
CA ALA A 259 14.39 8.25 6.08
C ALA A 259 13.87 9.06 4.89
N ASN A 260 14.57 10.13 4.51
CA ASN A 260 14.16 10.97 3.38
C ASN A 260 14.17 10.20 2.05
N LEU A 261 15.20 9.38 1.81
CA LEU A 261 15.30 8.55 0.63
C LEU A 261 14.17 7.50 0.58
N LEU A 262 13.90 6.83 1.70
CA LEU A 262 12.86 5.80 1.78
C LEU A 262 11.46 6.40 1.68
N LEU A 263 11.19 7.58 2.24
CA LEU A 263 9.92 8.28 2.07
C LEU A 263 9.69 8.71 0.62
N ALA A 264 10.73 9.21 -0.06
CA ALA A 264 10.66 9.54 -1.49
C ALA A 264 10.42 8.28 -2.33
N MET A 265 11.15 7.20 -2.04
CA MET A 265 11.02 5.93 -2.73
C MET A 265 9.68 5.23 -2.45
N TYR A 266 9.09 5.42 -1.27
CA TYR A 266 7.78 4.83 -0.95
C TYR A 266 6.68 5.34 -1.89
N LYS A 267 6.81 6.56 -2.41
CA LYS A 267 5.88 7.13 -3.42
C LYS A 267 5.99 6.44 -4.78
N ILE A 268 7.14 5.83 -5.08
CA ILE A 268 7.44 5.20 -6.37
C ILE A 268 7.26 3.68 -6.28
N SER A 269 7.83 3.07 -5.25
CA SER A 269 7.87 1.62 -5.04
C SER A 269 7.73 1.28 -3.55
N PRO A 270 6.49 1.16 -3.04
CA PRO A 270 6.20 0.82 -1.65
C PRO A 270 6.85 -0.50 -1.21
N ASP A 271 6.80 -1.53 -2.06
CA ASP A 271 7.24 -2.88 -1.70
C ASP A 271 8.76 -2.95 -1.48
N LYS A 272 9.53 -2.21 -2.29
CA LYS A 272 10.99 -2.14 -2.14
C LYS A 272 11.39 -1.50 -0.82
N VAL A 273 10.65 -0.50 -0.34
CA VAL A 273 10.88 0.12 0.97
C VAL A 273 10.63 -0.89 2.09
N LEU A 274 9.56 -1.68 1.99
CA LEU A 274 9.27 -2.74 2.97
C LEU A 274 10.37 -3.81 2.97
N THR A 275 10.85 -4.22 1.80
CA THR A 275 11.99 -5.16 1.68
C THR A 275 13.24 -4.61 2.35
N ILE A 276 13.59 -3.34 2.10
CA ILE A 276 14.78 -2.72 2.69
C ILE A 276 14.65 -2.61 4.20
N LEU A 277 13.51 -2.12 4.69
CA LEU A 277 13.28 -2.00 6.12
C LEU A 277 13.27 -3.38 6.80
N GLY A 278 12.74 -4.42 6.16
CA GLY A 278 12.81 -5.80 6.65
C GLY A 278 14.19 -6.44 6.56
N ALA A 279 15.10 -5.89 5.75
CA ALA A 279 16.46 -6.37 5.57
C ALA A 279 17.47 -5.82 6.58
N VAL A 280 17.26 -4.58 7.06
CA VAL A 280 18.13 -3.95 8.05
C VAL A 280 17.92 -4.50 9.47
N ALA A 281 18.94 -4.35 10.31
CA ALA A 281 18.88 -4.67 11.73
C ALA A 281 17.81 -3.86 12.47
N ASP A 282 17.28 -4.40 13.56
CA ASP A 282 16.17 -3.78 14.30
C ASP A 282 16.52 -2.39 14.86
N SER A 283 17.76 -2.17 15.29
CA SER A 283 18.26 -0.87 15.77
C SER A 283 18.29 0.19 14.66
N THR A 284 18.78 -0.19 13.48
CA THR A 284 18.77 0.65 12.26
C THR A 284 17.34 0.92 11.81
N ARG A 285 16.47 -0.11 11.76
CA ARG A 285 15.05 0.04 11.41
C ARG A 285 14.35 1.03 12.33
N SER A 286 14.55 0.89 13.64
CA SER A 286 13.95 1.79 14.64
C SER A 286 14.41 3.22 14.46
N SER A 287 15.70 3.44 14.21
CA SER A 287 16.26 4.79 14.02
C SER A 287 15.75 5.44 12.74
N ILE A 288 15.67 4.67 11.65
CA ILE A 288 15.11 5.14 10.37
C ILE A 288 13.63 5.48 10.54
N LEU A 289 12.84 4.61 11.17
CA LEU A 289 11.40 4.86 11.39
C LEU A 289 11.15 6.07 12.30
N ASP A 290 12.00 6.31 13.31
CA ASP A 290 11.94 7.52 14.13
C ASP A 290 12.18 8.79 13.28
N SER A 291 13.24 8.81 12.47
CA SER A 291 13.51 9.91 11.54
C SER A 291 12.41 10.09 10.49
N MET A 292 11.84 8.99 9.97
CA MET A 292 10.70 9.05 9.04
C MET A 292 9.46 9.66 9.72
N SER A 293 9.20 9.31 10.98
CA SER A 293 8.06 9.83 11.74
C SER A 293 8.15 11.34 11.97
N LYS A 294 9.36 11.86 12.18
CA LYS A 294 9.62 13.31 12.31
C LYS A 294 9.31 14.07 11.01
N THR A 295 9.55 13.46 9.86
CA THR A 295 9.31 14.09 8.54
C THR A 295 7.87 13.90 8.06
N ASP A 296 7.33 12.69 8.12
CA ASP A 296 5.96 12.34 7.73
C ASP A 296 5.40 11.22 8.60
N GLN A 297 4.74 11.63 9.70
CA GLN A 297 4.15 10.72 10.68
C GLN A 297 3.08 9.80 10.08
N LYS A 298 2.27 10.29 9.12
CA LYS A 298 1.17 9.52 8.53
C LYS A 298 1.72 8.40 7.65
N THR A 299 2.64 8.73 6.75
CA THR A 299 3.26 7.74 5.86
C THR A 299 4.06 6.72 6.66
N SER A 300 4.78 7.16 7.70
CA SER A 300 5.55 6.28 8.58
C SER A 300 4.68 5.26 9.33
N ALA A 301 3.52 5.68 9.84
CA ALA A 301 2.56 4.77 10.47
C ALA A 301 2.02 3.72 9.49
N VAL A 302 1.74 4.11 8.24
CA VAL A 302 1.30 3.18 7.18
C VAL A 302 2.40 2.17 6.86
N ILE A 303 3.65 2.62 6.71
CA ILE A 303 4.80 1.75 6.43
C ILE A 303 5.01 0.75 7.56
N LEU A 304 4.95 1.18 8.82
CA LEU A 304 5.08 0.31 9.98
C LEU A 304 3.97 -0.75 10.02
N ASN A 305 2.71 -0.37 9.81
CA ASN A 305 1.60 -1.31 9.79
C ASN A 305 1.74 -2.38 8.70
N LYS A 306 2.23 -1.99 7.52
CA LYS A 306 2.50 -2.91 6.42
C LYS A 306 3.67 -3.86 6.74
N LEU A 307 4.73 -3.37 7.37
CA LEU A 307 5.86 -4.20 7.84
C LEU A 307 5.43 -5.26 8.85
N LEU A 308 4.47 -4.96 9.72
CA LEU A 308 3.92 -5.91 10.69
C LEU A 308 3.02 -6.96 10.03
N SER A 309 2.41 -6.61 8.90
CA SER A 309 1.48 -7.47 8.15
C SER A 309 2.18 -8.33 7.09
N SER A 310 3.41 -7.99 6.68
CA SER A 310 4.16 -8.69 5.62
C SER A 310 4.86 -9.96 6.09
N LYS A 311 4.25 -10.71 7.01
CA LYS A 311 4.75 -12.01 7.45
C LYS A 311 4.43 -13.11 6.44
#